data_AF-A0AAV7TEB9-F1
#
_entry.id   AF-A0AAV7TEB9-F1
#
_cell.length_a   1.000
_cell.length_b   1.000
_cell.length_c   1.000
_cell.angle_alpha   90.00
_cell.angle_beta   90.00
_cell.angle_gamma   90.00
#
_symmetry.space_group_name_H-M   'P 1'
#
loop_
_entity.id
_entity.type
_entity.pdbx_description
1 polymer ?
#
loop_
_entity_poly.entity_id
_entity_poly.type
_entity_poly.pdbx_seq_one_letter_code
_entity_poly.pdbx_strand_id
1 'polypeptide(L)'
;MKVTIYTDSQYAFGVAHSFGRLWKERGFLTSHGTKIQHGQLVNELLESLTLPLQVAIVKCSAHKNVTDDVGRGNAFADEIAKETAKDVMNRMYGAGPARWVGDVGMCEDTIQGVKSLQAEASEKELNVWKESTGKLDENGCWVDLSEHQ
;
A
#
# COMPACT_ATOMS: atom_id res chain seq x y z
N MET A 1 29.83 6.14 7.03
CA MET A 1 28.56 5.91 7.73
C MET A 1 28.08 4.48 7.46
N LYS A 2 27.63 3.75 8.47
CA LYS A 2 27.01 2.42 8.33
C LYS A 2 25.54 2.54 8.72
N VAL A 3 24.63 1.92 7.98
CA VAL A 3 23.19 2.03 8.23
C VAL A 3 22.50 0.67 8.13
N THR A 4 21.52 0.44 8.99
CA THR A 4 20.61 -0.71 8.92
C THR A 4 19.19 -0.18 8.78
N ILE A 5 18.50 -0.62 7.73
CA ILE A 5 17.15 -0.21 7.38
C ILE A 5 16.26 -1.44 7.55
N TYR A 6 15.22 -1.30 8.38
CA TYR A 6 14.20 -2.32 8.54
C TYR A 6 12.99 -1.93 7.69
N THR A 7 12.44 -2.91 6.96
CA THR A 7 11.27 -2.71 6.09
C THR A 7 10.34 -3.89 6.22
N ASP A 8 9.05 -3.63 6.37
CA ASP A 8 8.00 -4.64 6.30
C ASP A 8 7.45 -4.80 4.86
N SER A 9 7.78 -3.88 3.97
CA SER A 9 7.44 -3.98 2.56
C SER A 9 8.23 -5.09 1.87
N GLN A 10 7.52 -6.12 1.41
CA GLN A 10 8.11 -7.18 0.59
C GLN A 10 8.63 -6.64 -0.74
N TYR A 11 7.96 -5.62 -1.28
CA TYR A 11 8.35 -4.98 -2.53
C TYR A 11 9.69 -4.26 -2.39
N ALA A 12 9.84 -3.40 -1.38
CA ALA A 12 11.09 -2.66 -1.15
C ALA A 12 12.28 -3.61 -0.91
N PHE A 13 12.08 -4.68 -0.13
CA PHE A 13 13.09 -5.71 0.10
C PHE A 13 13.49 -6.41 -1.21
N GLY A 14 12.52 -6.82 -2.02
CA GLY A 14 12.77 -7.49 -3.30
C GLY A 14 13.44 -6.59 -4.35
N VAL A 15 13.12 -5.29 -4.37
CA VAL A 15 13.80 -4.31 -5.22
C VAL A 15 15.27 -4.20 -4.85
N ALA A 16 15.57 -4.06 -3.56
CA ALA A 16 16.94 -3.86 -3.09
C ALA A 16 17.83 -5.10 -3.27
N HIS A 17 17.29 -6.30 -3.08
CA HIS A 17 18.08 -7.55 -3.07
C HIS A 17 18.02 -8.36 -4.36
N SER A 18 16.90 -8.31 -5.09
CA SER A 18 16.66 -9.23 -6.20
C SER A 18 16.61 -8.51 -7.54
N PHE A 19 15.56 -7.73 -7.79
CA PHE A 19 15.18 -7.38 -9.17
C PHE A 19 15.47 -5.93 -9.54
N GLY A 20 15.76 -5.05 -8.59
CA GLY A 20 15.96 -3.62 -8.86
C GLY A 20 17.11 -3.37 -9.83
N ARG A 21 18.26 -4.02 -9.61
CA ARG A 21 19.40 -3.93 -10.52
C ARG A 21 19.08 -4.45 -11.92
N LEU A 22 18.38 -5.59 -12.02
CA LEU A 22 17.96 -6.16 -13.30
C LEU A 22 17.04 -5.19 -14.06
N TRP A 23 16.10 -4.56 -13.36
CA TRP A 23 15.24 -3.55 -13.97
C TRP A 23 16.04 -2.34 -14.43
N LYS A 24 17.03 -1.86 -13.65
CA LYS A 24 17.91 -0.76 -14.05
C LYS A 24 18.71 -1.08 -15.32
N GLU A 25 19.28 -2.28 -15.40
CA GLU A 25 20.03 -2.75 -16.59
C GLU A 25 19.14 -2.87 -17.83
N ARG A 26 17.84 -3.14 -17.65
CA ARG A 26 16.84 -3.19 -18.72
C ARG A 26 16.16 -1.84 -19.01
N GLY A 27 16.67 -0.75 -18.44
CA GLY A 27 16.10 0.60 -18.63
C GLY A 27 14.70 0.75 -18.05
N PHE A 28 14.37 -0.03 -17.01
CA PHE A 28 13.08 -0.04 -16.32
C PHE A 28 11.91 -0.42 -17.24
N LEU A 29 12.15 -1.36 -18.17
CA LEU A 29 11.17 -1.89 -19.10
C LEU A 29 10.75 -3.32 -18.72
N THR A 30 9.47 -3.63 -18.94
CA THR A 30 8.94 -5.00 -18.90
C THR A 30 9.35 -5.78 -20.16
N SER A 31 9.11 -7.09 -20.18
CA SER A 31 9.31 -7.92 -21.39
C SER A 31 8.49 -7.47 -22.60
N HIS A 32 7.38 -6.75 -22.36
CA HIS A 32 6.52 -6.18 -23.41
C HIS A 32 6.99 -4.78 -23.86
N GLY A 33 8.12 -4.28 -23.33
CA GLY A 33 8.67 -2.96 -23.68
C GLY A 33 7.94 -1.79 -23.00
N THR A 34 7.01 -2.05 -22.09
CA THR A 34 6.34 -1.00 -21.30
C THR A 34 7.18 -0.61 -20.08
N LYS A 35 7.08 0.65 -19.64
CA LYS A 35 7.78 1.10 -18.41
C LYS A 35 7.20 0.39 -17.19
N ILE A 36 8.07 -0.04 -16.26
CA ILE A 36 7.62 -0.51 -14.96
C ILE A 36 7.01 0.66 -14.17
N GLN A 37 6.00 0.36 -13.35
CA GLN A 37 5.47 1.36 -12.43
C GLN A 37 6.56 1.80 -11.44
N HIS A 38 6.59 3.09 -11.13
CA HIS A 38 7.52 3.70 -10.17
C HIS A 38 9.03 3.54 -10.50
N GLY A 39 9.40 3.34 -11.76
CA GLY A 39 10.80 3.13 -12.16
C GLY A 39 11.79 4.22 -11.72
N GLN A 40 11.35 5.49 -11.66
CA GLN A 40 12.18 6.57 -11.12
C GLN A 40 12.50 6.38 -9.63
N LEU A 41 11.50 6.09 -8.80
CA LEU A 41 11.68 5.85 -7.37
C LEU A 41 12.59 4.64 -7.12
N VAL A 42 12.46 3.59 -7.94
CA VAL A 42 13.37 2.44 -7.89
C VAL A 42 14.80 2.86 -8.22
N ASN A 43 15.01 3.70 -9.24
CA ASN A 43 16.35 4.17 -9.59
C ASN A 43 16.98 4.99 -8.46
N GLU A 44 16.22 5.92 -7.88
CA GLU A 44 16.66 6.78 -6.78
C GLU A 44 17.01 5.96 -5.53
N LEU A 45 16.21 4.94 -5.22
CA LEU A 45 16.52 3.98 -4.16
C LEU A 45 17.87 3.31 -4.43
N LEU A 46 18.06 2.74 -5.62
CA LEU A 46 19.30 2.02 -5.97
C LEU A 46 20.54 2.93 -5.90
N GLU A 47 20.42 4.18 -6.32
CA GLU A 47 21.51 5.17 -6.21
C GLU A 47 21.78 5.51 -4.75
N SER A 48 20.74 5.72 -3.95
CA SER A 48 20.86 6.02 -2.52
C SER A 48 21.52 4.89 -1.73
N LEU A 49 21.31 3.64 -2.13
CA LEU A 49 21.96 2.48 -1.49
C LEU A 49 23.49 2.46 -1.68
N THR A 50 24.03 3.20 -2.65
CA THR A 50 25.48 3.32 -2.87
C THR A 50 26.15 4.40 -2.01
N LEU A 51 25.37 5.26 -1.35
CA LEU A 51 25.90 6.38 -0.56
C LEU A 51 26.50 5.96 0.80
N PRO A 52 25.89 5.04 1.58
CA PRO A 52 26.48 4.55 2.81
C PRO A 52 27.71 3.67 2.53
N LEU A 53 28.67 3.66 3.46
CA LEU A 53 29.84 2.77 3.38
C LEU A 53 29.42 1.29 3.51
N GLN A 54 28.42 1.03 4.35
CA GLN A 54 27.81 -0.29 4.53
C GLN A 54 26.32 -0.07 4.78
N VAL A 55 25.49 -0.85 4.08
CA VAL A 55 24.04 -0.84 4.23
C VAL A 55 23.55 -2.27 4.44
N ALA A 56 22.66 -2.45 5.41
CA ALA A 56 21.90 -3.69 5.61
C ALA A 56 20.41 -3.36 5.49
N ILE A 57 19.69 -4.09 4.63
CA ILE A 57 18.23 -3.97 4.50
C ILE A 57 17.62 -5.27 4.98
N VAL A 58 16.84 -5.19 6.05
CA VAL A 58 16.29 -6.34 6.77
C VAL A 58 14.78 -6.35 6.65
N LYS A 59 14.21 -7.47 6.20
CA LYS A 59 12.76 -7.67 6.20
C LYS A 59 12.28 -7.89 7.63
N CYS A 60 11.35 -7.08 8.11
CA CYS A 60 10.65 -7.29 9.38
C CYS A 60 9.23 -7.81 9.14
N SER A 61 8.63 -8.39 10.19
CA SER A 61 7.23 -8.82 10.16
C SER A 61 6.31 -7.62 10.30
N ALA A 62 5.25 -7.56 9.49
CA ALA A 62 4.22 -6.52 9.57
C ALA A 62 3.25 -6.73 10.76
N HIS A 63 3.44 -7.79 11.55
CA HIS A 63 2.49 -8.16 12.60
C HIS A 63 2.55 -7.16 13.76
N LYS A 64 1.41 -6.54 14.08
CA LYS A 64 1.24 -5.53 15.13
C LYS A 64 1.53 -6.02 16.56
N ASN A 65 1.60 -7.34 16.77
CA ASN A 65 1.71 -7.95 18.09
C ASN A 65 3.16 -8.33 18.47
N VAL A 66 4.16 -7.90 17.70
CA VAL A 66 5.57 -8.14 18.02
C VAL A 66 6.06 -7.06 18.98
N THR A 67 6.57 -7.47 20.14
CA THR A 67 7.01 -6.57 21.22
C THR A 67 8.50 -6.22 21.17
N ASP A 68 9.22 -6.73 20.19
CA ASP A 68 10.63 -6.40 19.99
C ASP A 68 10.83 -4.98 19.46
N ASP A 69 12.06 -4.48 19.54
CA ASP A 69 12.39 -3.11 19.13
C ASP A 69 12.09 -2.84 17.65
N VAL A 70 12.28 -3.85 16.80
CA VAL A 70 12.04 -3.76 15.36
C VAL A 70 10.54 -3.66 15.05
N GLY A 71 9.71 -4.49 15.68
CA GLY A 71 8.26 -4.46 15.55
C GLY A 71 7.67 -3.15 16.05
N ARG A 72 8.15 -2.63 17.18
CA ARG A 72 7.75 -1.31 17.70
C ARG A 72 8.14 -0.18 16.75
N GLY A 73 9.36 -0.22 16.21
CA GLY A 73 9.83 0.76 15.22
C GLY A 73 9.01 0.72 13.93
N ASN A 74 8.66 -0.48 13.44
CA ASN A 74 7.83 -0.65 12.25
C ASN A 74 6.40 -0.14 12.48
N ALA A 75 5.79 -0.47 13.62
CA ALA A 75 4.46 0.02 13.98
C ALA A 75 4.41 1.56 14.05
N PHE A 76 5.46 2.18 14.63
CA PHE A 76 5.58 3.63 14.64
C PHE A 76 5.72 4.20 13.22
N ALA A 77 6.56 3.61 12.37
CA ALA A 77 6.70 4.06 10.98
C ALA A 77 5.39 3.95 10.17
N ASP A 78 4.64 2.86 10.35
CA ASP A 78 3.34 2.64 9.71
C ASP A 78 2.29 3.66 10.17
N GLU A 79 2.26 4.00 11.47
CA GLU A 79 1.35 5.01 11.99
C GLU A 79 1.64 6.39 11.39
N ILE A 80 2.91 6.81 11.37
CA ILE A 80 3.32 8.07 10.76
C ILE A 80 3.00 8.12 9.26
N ALA A 81 3.17 6.99 8.55
CA ALA A 81 2.82 6.90 7.14
C ALA A 81 1.31 7.09 6.92
N LYS A 82 0.46 6.48 7.76
CA LYS A 82 -0.99 6.64 7.71
C LYS A 82 -1.44 8.05 8.04
N GLU A 83 -0.87 8.67 9.07
CA GLU A 83 -1.17 10.06 9.43
C GLU A 83 -0.81 11.02 8.28
N THR A 84 0.37 10.83 7.69
CA THR A 84 0.82 11.64 6.55
C THR A 84 -0.10 11.45 5.35
N ALA A 85 -0.51 10.21 5.05
CA ALA A 85 -1.47 9.95 3.97
C ALA A 85 -2.81 10.65 4.23
N LYS A 86 -3.34 10.60 5.46
CA LYS A 86 -4.55 11.33 5.86
C LYS A 86 -4.40 12.84 5.69
N ASP A 87 -3.26 13.41 6.09
CA ASP A 87 -2.99 14.85 5.92
C ASP A 87 -2.90 15.26 4.45
N VAL A 88 -2.21 14.48 3.62
CA VAL A 88 -2.15 14.71 2.16
C VAL A 88 -3.55 14.68 1.54
N MET A 89 -4.37 13.70 1.94
CA MET A 89 -5.77 13.62 1.51
C MET A 89 -6.56 14.85 1.98
N ASN A 90 -6.42 15.26 3.24
CA ASN A 90 -7.09 16.45 3.76
C ASN A 90 -6.63 17.74 3.06
N ARG A 91 -5.37 17.82 2.61
CA ARG A 91 -4.87 18.98 1.85
C ARG A 91 -5.34 18.99 0.41
N MET A 92 -5.43 17.82 -0.24
CA MET A 92 -5.92 17.71 -1.62
C MET A 92 -7.44 17.88 -1.73
N TYR A 93 -8.19 17.39 -0.74
CA TYR A 93 -9.65 17.31 -0.79
C TYR A 93 -10.36 18.24 0.23
N GLY A 94 -9.60 19.01 1.02
CA GLY A 94 -10.11 19.91 2.07
C GLY A 94 -10.14 19.24 3.45
N ALA A 95 -9.92 20.05 4.51
CA ALA A 95 -9.92 19.61 5.91
C ALA A 95 -11.34 19.27 6.40
N GLY A 96 -11.90 18.18 5.89
CA GLY A 96 -12.92 17.42 6.58
C GLY A 96 -12.24 16.30 7.38
N PRO A 97 -12.93 15.64 8.34
CA PRO A 97 -12.49 14.31 8.76
C PRO A 97 -12.24 13.48 7.50
N ALA A 98 -11.29 12.54 7.53
CA ALA A 98 -11.13 11.55 6.47
C ALA A 98 -12.50 10.91 6.24
N ARG A 99 -13.25 11.47 5.29
CA ARG A 99 -14.64 11.12 5.09
C ARG A 99 -14.50 9.90 4.22
N TRP A 100 -14.66 8.75 4.87
CA TRP A 100 -14.82 7.48 4.18
C TRP A 100 -15.70 7.71 2.96
N VAL A 101 -15.34 7.04 1.87
CA VAL A 101 -16.05 7.05 0.59
C VAL A 101 -17.57 6.78 0.75
N GLY A 102 -18.01 6.27 1.91
CA GLY A 102 -19.43 6.10 2.25
C GLY A 102 -20.22 7.38 2.57
N ASP A 103 -19.58 8.54 2.78
CA ASP A 103 -20.29 9.70 3.36
C ASP A 103 -20.22 10.96 2.47
N VAL A 104 -19.26 11.04 1.54
CA VAL A 104 -19.47 11.86 0.32
C VAL A 104 -20.37 11.03 -0.57
N GLY A 105 -21.59 11.49 -0.83
CA GLY A 105 -22.46 10.85 -1.82
C GLY A 105 -21.64 10.56 -3.08
N MET A 106 -21.35 9.28 -3.31
CA MET A 106 -20.64 8.83 -4.49
C MET A 106 -21.42 9.36 -5.69
N CYS A 107 -20.76 10.00 -6.65
CA CYS A 107 -21.47 10.31 -7.89
C CYS A 107 -21.96 8.99 -8.49
N GLU A 108 -23.14 8.99 -9.11
CA GLU A 108 -23.78 7.78 -9.64
C GLU A 108 -22.81 6.97 -10.54
N ASP A 109 -21.96 7.67 -11.30
CA ASP A 109 -20.94 7.07 -12.14
C ASP A 109 -19.90 6.24 -11.36
N THR A 110 -19.54 6.68 -10.15
CA THR A 110 -18.62 5.94 -9.27
C THR A 110 -19.30 4.75 -8.61
N ILE A 111 -20.56 4.90 -8.18
CA ILE A 111 -21.36 3.78 -7.65
C ILE A 111 -21.49 2.69 -8.70
N GLN A 112 -21.82 3.08 -9.93
CA GLN A 112 -22.00 2.14 -11.04
C GLN A 112 -20.68 1.45 -11.41
N GLY A 113 -19.56 2.17 -11.39
CA GLY A 113 -18.23 1.59 -11.59
C GLY A 113 -17.88 0.54 -10.53
N VAL A 114 -18.11 0.84 -9.24
CA VAL A 114 -17.88 -0.11 -8.15
C VAL A 114 -18.78 -1.33 -8.26
N LYS A 115 -20.07 -1.16 -8.59
CA LYS A 115 -21.01 -2.26 -8.84
C LYS A 115 -20.53 -3.18 -9.97
N SER A 116 -20.11 -2.61 -11.09
CA SER A 116 -19.60 -3.38 -12.22
C SER A 116 -18.37 -4.20 -11.82
N LEU A 117 -17.43 -3.60 -11.09
CA LEU A 117 -16.23 -4.30 -10.61
C LEU A 117 -16.56 -5.40 -9.58
N GLN A 118 -17.52 -5.16 -8.69
CA GLN A 118 -17.95 -6.15 -7.71
C GLN A 118 -18.81 -7.27 -8.32
N ALA A 119 -19.53 -7.00 -9.42
CA ALA A 119 -20.31 -8.02 -10.13
C ALA A 119 -19.43 -9.06 -10.84
N GLU A 120 -18.16 -8.71 -11.12
CA GLU A 120 -17.16 -9.63 -11.68
C GLU A 120 -16.50 -10.52 -10.62
N ALA A 121 -16.81 -10.31 -9.33
CA ALA A 121 -16.24 -11.09 -8.23
C ALA A 121 -16.66 -12.57 -8.29
N SER A 122 -15.68 -13.45 -8.06
CA SER A 122 -15.92 -14.88 -8.06
C SER A 122 -16.70 -15.34 -6.81
N GLU A 123 -17.39 -16.49 -6.89
CA GLU A 123 -18.10 -17.06 -5.73
C GLU A 123 -17.21 -17.26 -4.50
N LYS A 124 -15.91 -17.52 -4.71
CA LYS A 124 -14.92 -17.64 -3.63
C LYS A 124 -14.67 -16.31 -2.94
N GLU A 125 -14.53 -15.22 -3.69
CA GLU A 125 -14.35 -13.87 -3.14
C GLU A 125 -15.61 -13.41 -2.40
N LEU A 126 -16.79 -13.68 -2.97
CA LEU A 126 -18.08 -13.39 -2.32
C LEU A 126 -18.24 -14.14 -1.00
N ASN A 127 -17.77 -15.38 -0.89
CA ASN A 127 -17.81 -16.12 0.37
C ASN A 127 -16.85 -15.52 1.41
N VAL A 128 -15.65 -15.07 1.00
CA VAL A 128 -14.73 -14.34 1.90
C VAL A 128 -15.35 -13.03 2.39
N TRP A 129 -16.07 -12.30 1.52
CA TRP A 129 -16.76 -11.06 1.92
C TRP A 129 -17.91 -11.31 2.89
N LYS A 130 -18.63 -12.43 2.74
CA LYS A 130 -19.70 -12.87 3.66
C LYS A 130 -19.17 -13.39 5.00
N GLU A 131 -18.02 -14.06 4.99
CA GLU A 131 -17.36 -14.60 6.19
C GLU A 131 -16.61 -13.52 6.98
N SER A 132 -16.28 -12.40 6.33
CA SER A 132 -15.73 -11.20 6.96
C SER A 132 -16.84 -10.21 7.36
N THR A 133 -16.46 -9.02 7.82
CA THR A 133 -17.33 -7.90 8.20
C THR A 133 -18.00 -7.19 7.02
N GLY A 134 -17.95 -7.78 5.82
CA GLY A 134 -18.57 -7.25 4.61
C GLY A 134 -20.10 -7.24 4.69
N LYS A 135 -20.71 -6.10 4.39
CA LYS A 135 -22.17 -5.96 4.21
C LYS A 135 -22.48 -5.18 2.94
N LEU A 136 -23.68 -5.37 2.41
CA LEU A 136 -24.19 -4.50 1.35
C LEU A 136 -24.67 -3.18 1.94
N ASP A 137 -24.27 -2.07 1.33
CA ASP A 137 -24.82 -0.75 1.65
C ASP A 137 -26.21 -0.54 1.00
N GLU A 138 -26.82 0.62 1.25
CA GLU A 138 -28.11 1.02 0.67
C GLU A 138 -28.10 1.13 -0.87
N ASN A 139 -26.92 1.23 -1.47
CA ASN A 139 -26.72 1.31 -2.90
C ASN A 139 -26.50 -0.07 -3.53
N GLY A 140 -26.33 -1.14 -2.74
CA GLY A 140 -26.07 -2.50 -3.22
C GLY A 140 -24.60 -2.79 -3.52
N CYS A 141 -23.68 -2.04 -2.93
CA CYS A 141 -22.23 -2.28 -2.99
C CYS A 141 -21.75 -3.00 -1.72
N TRP A 142 -20.82 -3.94 -1.85
CA TRP A 142 -20.16 -4.57 -0.69
C TRP A 142 -19.18 -3.60 -0.04
N VAL A 143 -19.35 -3.35 1.26
CA VAL A 143 -18.52 -2.48 2.10
C VAL A 143 -18.09 -3.22 3.37
N ASP A 144 -16.86 -2.97 3.83
CA ASP A 144 -16.34 -3.53 5.08
C ASP A 144 -16.64 -2.57 6.25
N LEU A 145 -17.31 -3.08 7.30
CA LEU A 145 -17.67 -2.32 8.50
C LEU A 145 -16.72 -2.55 9.69
N SER A 146 -15.56 -3.18 9.49
CA SER A 146 -14.63 -3.56 10.57
C SER A 146 -14.02 -2.39 11.36
N GLU A 147 -14.04 -1.15 10.86
CA GLU A 147 -13.41 0.02 11.53
C GLU A 147 -14.41 1.01 12.15
N HIS A 148 -15.60 0.54 12.55
CA HIS A 148 -16.59 1.35 13.30
C HIS A 148 -16.78 0.94 14.77
N GLN A 149 -15.77 0.34 15.42
CA GLN A 149 -15.72 0.22 16.89
C GLN A 149 -14.48 0.90 17.48
#